data_AF-A0A4R9AFZ7-F1
#
_entry.id   AF-A0A4R9AFZ7-F1
#
_cell.length_a   1.000
_cell.length_b   1.000
_cell.length_c   1.000
_cell.angle_alpha   90.00
_cell.angle_beta   90.00
_cell.angle_gamma   90.00
#
_symmetry.space_group_name_H-M   'P 1'
#
loop_
_entity.id
_entity.type
_entity.pdbx_description
1 polymer ?
#
loop_
_entity_poly.entity_id
_entity_poly.type
_entity_poly.pdbx_seq_one_letter_code
_entity_poly.pdbx_strand_id
1 'polypeptide(L)'
;MISTRSIPEVAVDALIRVLPTTVPLQALPHLGSAELTSRIGSAVVASFVGTTSADLAVVLTDSASLDAAAGANSQLVSSQDVLRPALESASGVLGIGVLGDSRVEDASALFAAEETEVFELSAGGVVTGWFAIRLRQNGVVGGPGSAPERTALGNLGRISNVEMSLTVEIGRTRMSVRDVLSLKPGAVIELDRSAGAPADILLNGRLIAHGEIVVVDQDYAVRITQILDVADGLS
;
A
#
# COMPACT_ATOMS: atom_id res chain seq x y z
N MET A 1 35.07 0.68 10.93
CA MET A 1 34.09 0.54 9.84
C MET A 1 32.73 0.34 10.49
N ILE A 2 31.88 1.35 10.47
CA ILE A 2 30.49 1.20 10.92
C ILE A 2 29.77 0.59 9.72
N SER A 3 29.43 -0.70 9.78
CA SER A 3 28.55 -1.30 8.79
C SER A 3 27.18 -0.63 8.96
N THR A 4 26.82 0.26 8.04
CA THR A 4 25.48 0.84 7.97
C THR A 4 24.52 -0.30 7.66
N ARG A 5 23.84 -0.82 8.68
CA ARG A 5 22.78 -1.82 8.51
C ARG A 5 21.64 -1.22 7.70
N SER A 6 21.08 -1.99 6.78
CA SER A 6 19.92 -1.55 5.99
C SER A 6 18.68 -1.46 6.88
N ILE A 7 17.70 -0.63 6.49
CA ILE A 7 16.42 -0.53 7.24
C ILE A 7 15.74 -1.92 7.37
N PRO A 8 15.69 -2.76 6.32
CA PRO A 8 15.17 -4.12 6.40
C PRO A 8 15.90 -5.04 7.39
N GLU A 9 17.23 -4.96 7.47
CA GLU A 9 18.02 -5.71 8.45
C GLU A 9 17.68 -5.30 9.89
N VAL A 10 17.48 -4.00 10.15
CA VAL A 10 17.10 -3.52 11.48
C VAL A 10 15.65 -3.90 11.80
N ALA A 11 14.76 -3.89 10.80
CA ALA A 11 13.37 -4.29 10.95
C ALA A 11 13.23 -5.79 11.31
N VAL A 12 13.97 -6.68 10.64
CA VAL A 12 13.93 -8.11 10.98
C VAL A 12 14.55 -8.38 12.37
N ASP A 13 15.60 -7.67 12.75
CA ASP A 13 16.19 -7.75 14.10
C ASP A 13 15.19 -7.32 15.19
N ALA A 14 14.37 -6.31 14.91
CA ALA A 14 13.31 -5.86 15.81
C ALA A 14 12.16 -6.88 15.88
N LEU A 15 11.86 -7.55 14.77
CA LEU A 15 10.83 -8.58 14.67
C LEU A 15 11.18 -9.82 15.52
N ILE A 16 12.38 -10.39 15.31
CA ILE A 16 12.79 -11.64 15.97
C ILE A 16 12.90 -11.52 17.50
N ARG A 17 13.06 -10.31 18.03
CA ARG A 17 13.10 -10.05 19.48
C ARG A 17 11.75 -10.20 20.17
N VAL A 18 10.68 -9.99 19.42
CA VAL A 18 9.30 -10.01 19.92
C VAL A 18 8.55 -11.25 19.43
N LEU A 19 9.14 -12.01 18.49
CA LEU A 19 8.57 -13.26 18.05
C LEU A 19 8.41 -14.24 19.23
N PRO A 20 7.22 -14.83 19.39
CA PRO A 20 6.91 -15.73 20.49
C PRO A 20 7.56 -17.09 20.26
N THR A 21 8.87 -17.17 20.47
CA THR A 21 9.68 -18.37 20.29
C THR A 21 10.46 -18.69 21.56
N THR A 22 10.66 -19.98 21.82
CA THR A 22 11.37 -20.48 23.00
C THR A 22 12.89 -20.49 22.83
N VAL A 23 13.37 -20.28 21.59
CA VAL A 23 14.77 -20.32 21.19
C VAL A 23 15.11 -19.02 20.47
N PRO A 24 16.28 -18.41 20.73
CA PRO A 24 16.69 -17.20 20.01
C PRO A 24 16.79 -17.47 18.50
N LEU A 25 16.07 -16.66 17.74
CA LEU A 25 16.09 -16.71 16.28
C LEU A 25 17.27 -15.92 15.71
N GLN A 26 17.75 -16.37 14.56
CA GLN A 26 18.70 -15.66 13.71
C GLN A 26 18.05 -15.38 12.36
N ALA A 27 18.18 -14.13 11.91
CA ALA A 27 17.74 -13.70 10.59
C ALA A 27 18.94 -13.67 9.64
N LEU A 28 18.84 -14.39 8.53
CA LEU A 28 19.85 -14.37 7.46
C LEU A 28 19.21 -13.89 6.16
N PRO A 29 19.85 -13.00 5.38
CA PRO A 29 19.31 -12.57 4.09
C PRO A 29 19.23 -13.77 3.14
N HIS A 30 18.06 -13.98 2.55
CA HIS A 30 17.81 -15.08 1.64
C HIS A 30 18.07 -14.64 0.19
N LEU A 31 18.99 -15.34 -0.49
CA LEU A 31 19.35 -15.07 -1.89
C LEU A 31 18.56 -16.00 -2.81
N GLY A 32 17.36 -15.57 -3.24
CA GLY A 32 16.58 -16.29 -4.25
C GLY A 32 15.08 -16.37 -3.93
N SER A 33 14.27 -15.52 -4.56
CA SER A 33 12.82 -15.43 -4.31
C SER A 33 11.99 -16.59 -4.89
N ALA A 34 12.53 -17.32 -5.88
CA ALA A 34 11.78 -18.31 -6.66
C ALA A 34 11.53 -19.65 -5.92
N GLU A 35 12.44 -20.13 -5.07
CA GLU A 35 12.25 -21.40 -4.36
C GLU A 35 11.27 -21.27 -3.18
N LEU A 36 11.19 -20.09 -2.56
CA LEU A 36 10.35 -19.81 -1.40
C LEU A 36 8.85 -19.84 -1.71
N THR A 37 8.45 -19.33 -2.87
CA THR A 37 7.02 -19.26 -3.27
C THR A 37 6.33 -20.63 -3.34
N SER A 38 7.09 -21.71 -3.58
CA SER A 38 6.56 -23.07 -3.53
C SER A 38 6.35 -23.62 -2.11
N ARG A 39 6.99 -23.00 -1.11
CA ARG A 39 6.99 -23.40 0.31
C ARG A 39 6.13 -22.50 1.19
N ILE A 40 5.69 -21.35 0.68
CA ILE A 40 4.83 -20.39 1.37
C ILE A 40 3.38 -20.68 0.98
N GLY A 41 2.60 -21.25 1.90
CA GLY A 41 1.16 -21.47 1.69
C GLY A 41 0.32 -20.27 2.13
N SER A 42 0.49 -19.83 3.37
CA SER A 42 -0.17 -18.65 3.93
C SER A 42 0.79 -17.88 4.83
N ALA A 43 0.73 -16.56 4.75
CA ALA A 43 1.55 -15.66 5.56
C ALA A 43 0.65 -14.69 6.33
N VAL A 44 1.10 -14.27 7.51
CA VAL A 44 0.51 -13.09 8.16
C VAL A 44 1.16 -11.87 7.54
N VAL A 45 0.33 -11.04 6.90
CA VAL A 45 0.76 -9.81 6.26
C VAL A 45 0.18 -8.60 6.96
N ALA A 46 0.91 -7.49 6.92
CA ALA A 46 0.43 -6.19 7.35
C ALA A 46 1.10 -5.08 6.53
N SER A 47 0.36 -3.99 6.30
CA SER A 47 0.90 -2.81 5.65
C SER A 47 1.14 -1.71 6.68
N PHE A 48 2.33 -1.14 6.66
CA PHE A 48 2.68 0.03 7.46
C PHE A 48 2.61 1.29 6.60
N VAL A 49 1.93 2.31 7.12
CA VAL A 49 1.82 3.63 6.50
C VAL A 49 2.45 4.65 7.42
N GLY A 50 3.57 5.23 6.99
CA GLY A 50 4.32 6.21 7.76
C GLY A 50 5.31 6.95 6.89
N THR A 51 6.33 7.54 7.55
CA THR A 51 7.45 8.21 6.87
C THR A 51 8.15 7.31 5.86
N THR A 52 8.20 6.01 6.12
CA THR A 52 8.60 4.98 5.17
C THR A 52 7.52 3.92 5.16
N SER A 53 6.69 3.91 4.13
CA SER A 53 5.63 2.90 4.01
C SER A 53 6.24 1.55 3.62
N ALA A 54 5.68 0.45 4.12
CA ALA A 54 6.17 -0.88 3.79
C ALA A 54 5.06 -1.92 3.84
N ASP A 55 5.22 -2.99 3.08
CA ASP A 55 4.44 -4.21 3.26
C ASP A 55 5.33 -5.25 3.95
N LEU A 56 4.80 -5.85 5.01
CA LEU A 56 5.47 -6.83 5.83
C LEU A 56 4.73 -8.15 5.72
N ALA A 57 5.46 -9.26 5.62
CA ALA A 57 4.91 -10.60 5.71
C ALA A 57 5.78 -11.53 6.54
N VAL A 58 5.14 -12.35 7.36
CA VAL A 58 5.79 -13.36 8.18
C VAL A 58 5.14 -14.71 7.92
N VAL A 59 5.99 -15.70 7.67
CA VAL A 59 5.61 -17.11 7.56
C VAL A 59 6.37 -17.85 8.65
N LEU A 60 5.66 -18.62 9.47
CA LEU A 60 6.28 -19.55 10.41
C LEU A 60 5.93 -20.97 9.97
N THR A 61 6.94 -21.81 9.80
CA THR A 61 6.78 -23.21 9.36
C THR A 61 6.39 -24.14 10.50
N ASP A 62 6.70 -23.75 11.73
CA ASP A 62 6.40 -24.53 12.93
C ASP A 62 5.28 -23.88 13.75
N SER A 63 4.08 -24.45 13.65
CA SER A 63 2.93 -24.08 14.47
C SER A 63 3.15 -24.38 15.96
N ALA A 64 4.02 -25.35 16.30
CA ALA A 64 4.26 -25.75 17.70
C ALA A 64 4.99 -24.66 18.51
N SER A 65 5.76 -23.80 17.84
CA SER A 65 6.40 -22.64 18.45
C SER A 65 5.39 -21.56 18.87
N LEU A 66 4.28 -21.39 18.13
CA LEU A 66 3.20 -20.47 18.51
C LEU A 66 2.40 -20.98 19.72
N ASP A 67 2.13 -22.27 19.80
CA ASP A 67 1.33 -22.88 20.88
C ASP A 67 2.03 -22.82 22.25
N ALA A 68 3.36 -22.96 22.28
CA ALA A 68 4.14 -22.93 23.52
C ALA A 68 4.16 -21.54 24.18
N ALA A 69 4.06 -20.48 23.38
CA ALA A 69 4.06 -19.10 23.85
C ALA A 69 2.66 -18.54 24.17
N ALA A 70 1.61 -19.11 23.59
CA ALA A 70 0.21 -18.72 23.83
C ALA A 70 -0.34 -19.22 25.19
N GLY A 71 0.42 -20.03 25.93
CA GLY A 71 -0.04 -20.67 27.15
C GLY A 71 -1.05 -21.78 26.87
N ALA A 72 -1.19 -22.74 27.79
CA ALA A 72 -1.89 -24.00 27.60
C ALA A 72 -3.43 -23.93 27.42
N ASN A 73 -3.99 -22.86 26.84
CA ASN A 73 -5.43 -22.66 26.62
C ASN A 73 -5.77 -22.03 25.23
N SER A 74 -4.92 -22.21 24.21
CA SER A 74 -5.02 -21.46 22.94
C SER A 74 -5.86 -22.10 21.83
N GLN A 75 -7.11 -22.51 22.10
CA GLN A 75 -8.07 -22.80 21.02
C GLN A 75 -8.75 -21.54 20.45
N LEU A 76 -8.38 -20.34 20.92
CA LEU A 76 -9.08 -19.08 20.63
C LEU A 76 -8.20 -17.95 20.08
N VAL A 77 -6.87 -18.08 20.06
CA VAL A 77 -5.98 -17.00 19.59
C VAL A 77 -5.62 -17.23 18.13
N SER A 78 -5.92 -16.27 17.26
CA SER A 78 -5.59 -16.36 15.84
C SER A 78 -4.11 -16.04 15.61
N SER A 79 -3.45 -16.71 14.66
CA SER A 79 -2.02 -16.50 14.37
C SER A 79 -1.67 -15.04 14.07
N GLN A 80 -2.61 -14.27 13.53
CA GLN A 80 -2.48 -12.83 13.31
C GLN A 80 -2.34 -12.03 14.61
N ASP A 81 -3.04 -12.40 15.68
CA ASP A 81 -2.98 -11.71 16.97
C ASP A 81 -1.70 -12.03 17.73
N VAL A 82 -1.19 -13.25 17.54
CA VAL A 82 0.11 -13.70 18.08
C VAL A 82 1.28 -12.98 17.41
N LEU A 83 1.19 -12.74 16.09
CA LEU A 83 2.27 -12.13 15.29
C LEU A 83 2.20 -10.61 15.22
N ARG A 84 1.05 -9.98 15.53
CA ARG A 84 0.87 -8.53 15.49
C ARG A 84 1.95 -7.76 16.30
N PRO A 85 2.28 -8.13 17.56
CA PRO A 85 3.32 -7.42 18.31
C PRO A 85 4.70 -7.44 17.64
N ALA A 86 5.03 -8.55 16.94
CA ALA A 86 6.29 -8.68 16.23
C ALA A 86 6.33 -7.79 14.96
N LEU A 87 5.20 -7.67 14.26
CA LEU A 87 5.04 -6.76 13.11
C LEU A 87 5.05 -5.28 13.52
N GLU A 88 4.47 -4.94 14.68
CA GLU A 88 4.54 -3.60 15.26
C GLU A 88 5.99 -3.21 15.61
N SER A 89 6.74 -4.13 16.22
CA SER A 89 8.15 -3.94 16.53
C SER A 89 8.98 -3.71 15.26
N ALA A 90 8.76 -4.53 14.22
CA ALA A 90 9.45 -4.40 12.94
C ALA A 90 9.14 -3.08 12.23
N SER A 91 7.86 -2.69 12.21
CA SER A 91 7.41 -1.47 11.55
C SER A 91 7.78 -0.19 12.30
N GLY A 92 7.95 -0.23 13.63
CA GLY A 92 8.40 0.91 14.42
C GLY A 92 9.78 1.44 14.03
N VAL A 93 10.63 0.59 13.43
CA VAL A 93 11.94 0.98 12.87
C VAL A 93 11.80 1.88 11.63
N LEU A 94 10.67 1.78 10.92
CA LEU A 94 10.37 2.55 9.71
C LEU A 94 9.98 4.01 10.00
N GLY A 95 9.84 4.35 11.28
CA GLY A 95 9.54 5.70 11.76
C GLY A 95 8.11 5.86 12.27
N ILE A 96 7.62 7.10 12.27
CA ILE A 96 6.27 7.41 12.77
C ILE A 96 5.25 6.99 11.71
N GLY A 97 4.26 6.19 12.11
CA GLY A 97 3.21 5.71 11.23
C GLY A 97 2.22 4.78 11.93
N VAL A 98 1.33 4.18 11.14
CA VAL A 98 0.31 3.25 11.59
C VAL A 98 0.49 1.92 10.87
N LEU A 99 0.53 0.84 11.64
CA LEU A 99 0.43 -0.52 11.09
C LEU A 99 -1.05 -0.85 10.89
N GLY A 100 -1.43 -1.25 9.68
CA GLY A 100 -2.76 -1.73 9.37
C GLY A 100 -3.04 -3.11 9.97
N ASP A 101 -4.26 -3.60 9.78
CA ASP A 101 -4.65 -4.90 10.29
C ASP A 101 -3.81 -6.03 9.71
N SER A 102 -3.41 -6.95 10.59
CA SER A 102 -2.74 -8.19 10.22
C SER A 102 -3.77 -9.18 9.67
N ARG A 103 -3.48 -9.78 8.52
CA ARG A 103 -4.36 -10.75 7.85
C ARG A 103 -3.57 -11.95 7.36
N VAL A 104 -4.21 -13.11 7.34
CA VAL A 104 -3.64 -14.34 6.77
C VAL A 104 -4.01 -14.40 5.30
N GLU A 105 -3.04 -14.30 4.40
CA GLU A 105 -3.26 -14.40 2.96
C GLU A 105 -2.10 -15.06 2.22
N ASP A 106 -2.30 -15.34 0.93
CA ASP A 106 -1.21 -15.77 0.05
C ASP A 106 -0.28 -14.59 -0.24
N ALA A 107 0.93 -14.65 0.31
CA ALA A 107 1.95 -13.63 0.14
C ALA A 107 2.98 -13.98 -0.95
N SER A 108 2.75 -15.02 -1.75
CA SER A 108 3.71 -15.47 -2.79
C SER A 108 4.15 -14.33 -3.71
N ALA A 109 3.24 -13.43 -4.06
CA ALA A 109 3.54 -12.25 -4.89
C ALA A 109 4.45 -11.22 -4.19
N LEU A 110 4.33 -11.07 -2.86
CA LEU A 110 5.21 -10.20 -2.08
C LEU A 110 6.61 -10.80 -1.99
N PHE A 111 6.73 -12.09 -1.65
CA PHE A 111 8.01 -12.79 -1.56
C PHE A 111 8.73 -12.93 -2.92
N ALA A 112 7.98 -12.93 -4.04
CA ALA A 112 8.53 -13.01 -5.39
C ALA A 112 9.08 -11.69 -5.94
N ALA A 113 8.66 -10.54 -5.38
CA ALA A 113 9.01 -9.24 -5.93
C ALA A 113 10.50 -8.92 -5.71
N GLU A 114 11.16 -8.35 -6.72
CA GLU A 114 12.60 -8.03 -6.68
C GLU A 114 12.93 -6.95 -5.64
N GLU A 115 11.96 -6.08 -5.33
CA GLU A 115 12.10 -5.02 -4.34
C GLU A 115 11.83 -5.49 -2.91
N THR A 116 11.46 -6.76 -2.73
CA THR A 116 11.22 -7.35 -1.41
C THR A 116 12.52 -7.94 -0.88
N GLU A 117 12.94 -7.48 0.29
CA GLU A 117 14.02 -8.11 1.03
C GLU A 117 13.44 -9.24 1.89
N VAL A 118 13.97 -10.44 1.70
CA VAL A 118 13.53 -11.66 2.39
C VAL A 118 14.62 -12.14 3.33
N PHE A 119 14.22 -12.47 4.54
CA PHE A 119 15.07 -12.98 5.60
C PHE A 119 14.58 -14.36 6.03
N GLU A 120 15.50 -15.31 6.08
CA GLU A 120 15.31 -16.62 6.63
C GLU A 120 15.42 -16.55 8.15
N LEU A 121 14.36 -16.99 8.84
CA LEU A 121 14.32 -17.08 10.29
C LEU A 121 14.73 -18.50 10.68
N SER A 122 15.83 -18.62 11.41
CA SER A 122 16.33 -19.92 11.85
C SER A 122 16.55 -19.97 13.35
N ALA A 123 16.21 -21.11 13.97
CA ALA A 123 16.49 -21.43 15.36
C ALA A 123 17.51 -22.57 15.40
N GLY A 124 18.72 -22.33 15.92
CA GLY A 124 19.74 -23.38 16.03
C GLY A 124 20.13 -24.03 14.68
N GLY A 125 20.05 -23.28 13.58
CA GLY A 125 20.34 -23.77 12.22
C GLY A 125 19.18 -24.47 11.51
N VAL A 126 18.00 -24.55 12.13
CA VAL A 126 16.76 -25.05 11.50
C VAL A 126 15.90 -23.86 11.08
N VAL A 127 15.42 -23.87 9.84
CA VAL A 127 14.55 -22.82 9.31
C VAL A 127 13.16 -22.93 9.92
N THR A 128 12.79 -21.95 10.73
CA THR A 128 11.49 -21.87 11.42
C THR A 128 10.51 -20.94 10.72
N GLY A 129 10.98 -20.16 9.74
CA GLY A 129 10.13 -19.25 9.01
C GLY A 129 10.87 -18.29 8.10
N TRP A 130 10.12 -17.36 7.54
CA TRP A 130 10.63 -16.29 6.70
C TRP A 130 9.93 -14.98 7.02
N PHE A 131 10.68 -13.91 6.94
CA PHE A 131 10.18 -12.54 7.00
C PHE A 131 10.49 -11.85 5.69
N ALA A 132 9.48 -11.21 5.10
CA ALA A 132 9.61 -10.37 3.94
C ALA A 132 9.24 -8.94 4.29
N ILE A 133 10.03 -7.99 3.80
CA ILE A 133 9.73 -6.57 3.88
C ILE A 133 9.97 -5.93 2.52
N ARG A 134 8.97 -5.21 2.04
CA ARG A 134 9.06 -4.40 0.83
C ARG A 134 8.85 -2.94 1.20
N LEU A 135 9.90 -2.14 1.10
CA LEU A 135 9.80 -0.70 1.30
C LEU A 135 9.10 -0.07 0.10
N ARG A 136 8.03 0.69 0.36
CA ARG A 136 7.28 1.45 -0.66
C ARG A 136 7.78 2.89 -0.69
N GLN A 137 8.43 3.27 -1.79
CA GLN A 137 8.85 4.64 -2.02
C GLN A 137 7.62 5.48 -2.42
N ASN A 138 6.92 6.04 -1.42
CA ASN A 138 5.75 6.94 -1.49
C ASN A 138 4.54 6.45 -2.31
N GLY A 139 3.42 6.14 -1.64
CA GLY A 139 2.07 6.15 -2.26
C GLY A 139 1.08 5.09 -1.78
N VAL A 140 0.10 5.54 -0.97
CA VAL A 140 -1.30 5.06 -0.78
C VAL A 140 -1.56 3.59 -0.39
N VAL A 141 -2.54 3.43 0.51
CA VAL A 141 -3.03 2.22 1.18
C VAL A 141 -3.38 1.08 0.22
N GLY A 142 -2.86 -0.13 0.47
CA GLY A 142 -3.25 -1.37 -0.25
C GLY A 142 -4.09 -2.30 0.63
N GLY A 143 -5.42 -2.29 0.44
CA GLY A 143 -6.32 -3.38 0.83
C GLY A 143 -6.46 -4.41 -0.31
N PRO A 144 -6.84 -5.68 -0.02
CA PRO A 144 -6.41 -6.83 -0.81
C PRO A 144 -7.37 -7.22 -1.93
N GLY A 145 -6.80 -7.82 -2.97
CA GLY A 145 -7.51 -8.63 -3.95
C GLY A 145 -6.90 -8.52 -5.35
N SER A 146 -5.97 -9.41 -5.68
CA SER A 146 -5.89 -10.14 -6.96
C SER A 146 -4.47 -10.69 -7.20
N ALA A 147 -4.37 -12.02 -7.21
CA ALA A 147 -3.37 -12.77 -7.96
C ALA A 147 -4.13 -13.54 -9.08
N PRO A 148 -3.44 -14.08 -10.09
CA PRO A 148 -2.44 -13.45 -10.95
C PRO A 148 -2.81 -13.63 -12.43
N GLU A 149 -2.44 -12.70 -13.31
CA GLU A 149 -2.29 -13.04 -14.73
C GLU A 149 -0.92 -12.60 -15.24
N ARG A 150 -0.20 -13.59 -15.77
CA ARG A 150 1.15 -13.48 -16.29
C ARG A 150 1.10 -12.77 -17.64
N THR A 151 1.91 -11.74 -17.82
CA THR A 151 2.80 -11.53 -18.99
C THR A 151 3.62 -10.25 -18.75
N ALA A 152 4.89 -10.28 -19.15
CA ALA A 152 5.91 -9.24 -18.96
C ALA A 152 5.69 -7.93 -19.76
N LEU A 153 4.46 -7.38 -19.67
CA LEU A 153 4.08 -5.98 -19.92
C LEU A 153 3.75 -5.26 -18.57
N GLY A 154 4.05 -5.92 -17.44
CA GLY A 154 3.49 -5.66 -16.11
C GLY A 154 4.05 -4.48 -15.30
N ASN A 155 4.97 -3.66 -15.83
CA ASN A 155 5.46 -2.49 -15.09
C ASN A 155 4.65 -1.21 -15.36
N LEU A 156 3.81 -1.19 -16.39
CA LEU A 156 2.83 -0.10 -16.63
C LEU A 156 1.43 -0.44 -16.10
N GLY A 157 1.15 -1.71 -15.80
CA GLY A 157 -0.13 -2.15 -15.20
C GLY A 157 -0.21 -1.94 -13.67
N ARG A 158 0.92 -1.70 -12.99
CA ARG A 158 0.92 -1.47 -11.53
C ARG A 158 0.46 -0.07 -11.13
N ILE A 159 0.41 0.88 -12.07
CA ILE A 159 -0.19 2.22 -11.87
C ILE A 159 -1.72 2.21 -12.08
N SER A 160 -2.29 1.11 -12.60
CA SER A 160 -3.70 1.07 -13.02
C SER A 160 -4.73 0.93 -11.89
N ASN A 161 -4.32 0.74 -10.64
CA ASN A 161 -5.23 0.55 -9.51
C ASN A 161 -5.19 1.69 -8.48
N VAL A 162 -4.68 2.86 -8.85
CA VAL A 162 -4.77 4.06 -8.01
C VAL A 162 -6.10 4.75 -8.29
N GLU A 163 -7.03 4.69 -7.35
CA GLU A 163 -8.23 5.53 -7.40
C GLU A 163 -7.81 7.00 -7.27
N MET A 164 -8.18 7.79 -8.27
CA MET A 164 -7.87 9.22 -8.34
C MET A 164 -9.16 10.01 -8.48
N SER A 165 -9.25 11.12 -7.74
CA SER A 165 -10.42 11.98 -7.82
C SER A 165 -10.37 12.79 -9.11
N LEU A 166 -11.28 12.49 -10.02
CA LEU A 166 -11.51 13.26 -11.23
C LEU A 166 -12.62 14.28 -11.00
N THR A 167 -12.36 15.55 -11.29
CA THR A 167 -13.33 16.65 -11.19
C THR A 167 -13.53 17.26 -12.56
N VAL A 168 -14.80 17.44 -12.94
CA VAL A 168 -15.17 18.14 -14.17
C VAL A 168 -15.73 19.51 -13.79
N GLU A 169 -15.07 20.57 -14.23
CA GLU A 169 -15.43 21.95 -13.91
C GLU A 169 -15.96 22.68 -15.15
N ILE A 170 -17.20 23.19 -15.04
CA ILE A 170 -17.83 24.01 -16.09
C ILE A 170 -17.20 25.42 -16.11
N GLY A 171 -16.80 25.96 -14.96
CA GLY A 171 -16.18 27.28 -14.85
C GLY A 171 -16.02 27.73 -13.41
N ARG A 172 -15.29 28.81 -13.21
CA ARG A 172 -14.99 29.39 -11.89
C ARG A 172 -15.42 30.85 -11.85
N THR A 173 -15.55 31.40 -10.64
CA THR A 173 -15.75 32.83 -10.45
C THR A 173 -15.16 33.25 -9.11
N ARG A 174 -14.83 34.54 -8.98
CA ARG A 174 -14.32 35.11 -7.72
C ARG A 174 -15.39 36.05 -7.17
N MET A 175 -15.77 35.83 -5.92
CA MET A 175 -16.80 36.61 -5.24
C MET A 175 -16.26 37.15 -3.92
N SER A 176 -16.78 38.29 -3.46
CA SER A 176 -16.49 38.75 -2.10
C SER A 176 -17.20 37.85 -1.09
N VAL A 177 -16.66 37.75 0.13
CA VAL A 177 -17.29 36.96 1.21
C VAL A 177 -18.74 37.41 1.45
N ARG A 178 -19.00 38.72 1.36
CA ARG A 178 -20.34 39.31 1.51
C ARG A 178 -21.31 38.76 0.47
N ASP A 179 -20.88 38.66 -0.79
CA ASP A 179 -21.76 38.20 -1.88
C ASP A 179 -22.09 36.72 -1.73
N VAL A 180 -21.10 35.89 -1.34
CA VAL A 180 -21.30 34.46 -1.06
C VAL A 180 -22.32 34.26 0.07
N LEU A 181 -22.20 35.01 1.16
CA LEU A 181 -23.14 34.94 2.30
C LEU A 181 -24.55 35.46 1.96
N SER A 182 -24.70 36.22 0.86
CA SER A 182 -25.98 36.75 0.40
C SER A 182 -26.71 35.84 -0.59
N LEU A 183 -26.09 34.73 -1.00
CA LEU A 183 -26.69 33.79 -1.96
C LEU A 183 -27.97 33.17 -1.40
N LYS A 184 -28.96 33.06 -2.27
CA LYS A 184 -30.29 32.52 -1.95
C LYS A 184 -30.79 31.66 -3.12
N PRO A 185 -31.74 30.74 -2.90
CA PRO A 185 -32.37 29.98 -3.98
C PRO A 185 -32.86 30.91 -5.10
N GLY A 186 -32.49 30.59 -6.34
CA GLY A 186 -32.81 31.41 -7.53
C GLY A 186 -31.75 32.46 -7.90
N ALA A 187 -30.66 32.61 -7.13
CA ALA A 187 -29.54 33.44 -7.55
C ALA A 187 -28.84 32.83 -8.78
N VAL A 188 -28.51 33.68 -9.76
CA VAL A 188 -27.75 33.32 -10.96
C VAL A 188 -26.34 33.87 -10.80
N ILE A 189 -25.33 33.02 -10.99
CA ILE A 189 -23.92 33.36 -10.84
C ILE A 189 -23.24 33.21 -12.19
N GLU A 190 -22.57 34.28 -12.64
CA GLU A 190 -21.77 34.25 -13.86
C GLU A 190 -20.41 33.61 -13.60
N LEU A 191 -20.01 32.72 -14.51
CA LEU A 191 -18.72 32.03 -14.49
C LEU A 191 -17.77 32.67 -15.51
N ASP A 192 -16.48 32.38 -15.38
CA ASP A 192 -15.39 32.85 -16.24
C ASP A 192 -15.31 32.17 -17.61
N ARG A 193 -16.36 31.43 -18.01
CA ARG A 193 -16.37 30.59 -19.21
C ARG A 193 -17.58 30.87 -20.10
N SER A 194 -17.32 31.02 -21.39
CA SER A 194 -18.36 31.19 -22.41
C SER A 194 -19.18 29.92 -22.59
N ALA A 195 -20.48 30.07 -22.88
CA ALA A 195 -21.33 28.94 -23.24
C ALA A 195 -20.76 28.19 -24.46
N GLY A 196 -20.69 26.87 -24.37
CA GLY A 196 -20.14 26.01 -25.43
C GLY A 196 -18.61 25.86 -25.42
N ALA A 197 -17.89 26.58 -24.55
CA ALA A 197 -16.48 26.28 -24.32
C ALA A 197 -16.35 24.91 -23.61
N PRO A 198 -15.27 24.16 -23.87
CA PRO A 198 -15.07 22.87 -23.22
C PRO A 198 -14.90 23.05 -21.71
N ALA A 199 -15.38 22.09 -20.92
CA ALA A 199 -15.14 21.96 -19.49
C ALA A 199 -13.70 21.55 -19.21
N ASP A 200 -13.21 21.93 -18.04
CA ASP A 200 -11.91 21.50 -17.52
C ASP A 200 -12.05 20.18 -16.80
N ILE A 201 -11.08 19.30 -17.02
CA ILE A 201 -11.02 18.00 -16.36
C ILE A 201 -9.76 18.00 -15.52
N LEU A 202 -9.94 17.86 -14.21
CA LEU A 202 -8.88 17.90 -13.23
C LEU A 202 -8.72 16.52 -12.59
N LEU A 203 -7.47 16.13 -12.36
CA LEU A 203 -7.11 14.95 -11.59
C LEU A 203 -6.34 15.42 -10.36
N ASN A 204 -6.86 15.14 -9.17
CA ASN A 204 -6.29 15.62 -7.90
C ASN A 204 -6.02 17.15 -7.91
N GLY A 205 -6.91 17.92 -8.55
CA GLY A 205 -6.81 19.38 -8.65
C GLY A 205 -5.85 19.91 -9.73
N ARG A 206 -5.19 19.06 -10.51
CA ARG A 206 -4.37 19.46 -11.67
C ARG A 206 -5.17 19.30 -12.96
N LEU A 207 -5.19 20.32 -13.81
CA LEU A 207 -5.80 20.24 -15.14
C LEU A 207 -5.05 19.22 -16.01
N ILE A 208 -5.77 18.23 -16.53
CA ILE A 208 -5.21 17.15 -17.37
C ILE A 208 -5.87 17.06 -18.74
N ALA A 209 -7.07 17.61 -18.91
CA ALA A 209 -7.81 17.53 -20.17
C ALA A 209 -8.88 18.61 -20.27
N HIS A 210 -9.37 18.79 -21.49
CA HIS A 210 -10.59 19.51 -21.82
C HIS A 210 -11.63 18.54 -22.40
N GLY A 211 -12.91 18.81 -22.18
CA GLY A 211 -13.99 17.98 -22.71
C GLY A 211 -15.31 18.71 -22.84
N GLU A 212 -16.21 18.19 -23.66
CA GLU A 212 -17.56 18.73 -23.82
C GLU A 212 -18.55 18.00 -22.91
N ILE A 213 -19.42 18.74 -22.23
CA ILE A 213 -20.50 18.15 -21.46
C ILE A 213 -21.56 17.62 -22.42
N VAL A 214 -21.90 16.36 -22.27
CA VAL A 214 -22.91 15.66 -23.06
C VAL A 214 -23.91 15.00 -22.12
N VAL A 215 -25.08 14.64 -22.64
CA VAL A 215 -26.06 13.84 -21.89
C VAL A 215 -26.17 12.49 -22.57
N VAL A 216 -25.99 11.43 -21.79
CA VAL A 216 -26.08 10.04 -22.23
C VAL A 216 -27.06 9.34 -21.30
N ASP A 217 -28.11 8.72 -21.85
CA ASP A 217 -29.12 8.00 -21.08
C ASP A 217 -29.75 8.80 -19.92
N GLN A 218 -29.92 10.12 -20.12
CA GLN A 218 -30.40 11.09 -19.12
C GLN A 218 -29.39 11.47 -18.02
N ASP A 219 -28.18 10.91 -18.05
CA ASP A 219 -27.08 11.26 -17.16
C ASP A 219 -26.12 12.27 -17.82
N TYR A 220 -25.53 13.14 -17.00
CA TYR A 220 -24.45 14.01 -17.45
C TYR A 220 -23.18 13.19 -17.65
N ALA A 221 -22.53 13.37 -18.80
CA ALA A 221 -21.25 12.79 -19.12
C ALA A 221 -20.32 13.84 -19.74
N VAL A 222 -19.02 13.52 -19.81
CA VAL A 222 -18.03 14.37 -20.47
C VAL A 222 -17.36 13.60 -21.60
N ARG A 223 -17.34 14.18 -22.79
CA ARG A 223 -16.57 13.69 -23.93
C ARG A 223 -15.23 14.40 -23.95
N ILE A 224 -14.14 13.67 -23.76
CA ILE A 224 -12.78 14.21 -23.84
C ILE A 224 -12.54 14.75 -25.25
N THR A 225 -12.15 16.03 -25.37
CA THR A 225 -11.79 16.66 -26.64
C THR A 225 -10.29 16.81 -26.80
N GLN A 226 -9.57 17.06 -25.70
CA GLN A 226 -8.13 17.23 -25.70
C GLN A 226 -7.52 16.75 -24.38
N ILE A 227 -6.43 15.99 -24.45
CA ILE A 227 -5.60 15.63 -23.30
C ILE A 227 -4.38 16.55 -23.30
N LEU A 228 -4.04 17.09 -22.14
CA LEU A 228 -2.88 17.94 -21.93
C LEU A 228 -1.72 17.09 -21.40
N ASP A 229 -0.50 17.37 -21.87
CA ASP A 229 0.68 16.64 -21.41
C ASP A 229 1.02 17.02 -19.96
N VAL A 230 1.22 16.01 -19.11
CA VAL A 230 1.41 16.15 -17.66
C VAL A 230 2.92 16.24 -17.31
N ALA A 231 3.81 16.22 -18.32
CA ALA A 231 5.24 15.96 -18.20
C ALA A 231 6.09 16.89 -17.30
N ASP A 232 5.64 18.06 -16.85
CA ASP A 232 6.48 18.99 -16.08
C ASP A 232 6.21 18.97 -14.55
N GLY A 233 6.62 17.90 -13.86
CA GLY A 233 6.54 17.92 -12.39
C GLY A 233 7.34 16.86 -11.62
N LEU A 234 8.10 16.00 -12.30
CA LEU A 234 8.96 15.00 -11.66
C LEU A 234 10.39 15.18 -12.19
N SER A 235 11.09 16.18 -11.66
CA SER A 235 12.55 16.35 -11.83
C SER A 235 13.16 16.73 -10.49
#